data_AF-A0A453Q2V7-F1
#
_entry.id   AF-A0A453Q2V7-F1
#
_cell.length_a   1.000
_cell.length_b   1.000
_cell.length_c   1.000
_cell.angle_alpha   90.00
_cell.angle_beta   90.00
_cell.angle_gamma   90.00
#
_symmetry.space_group_name_H-M   'P 1'
#
loop_
_entity.id
_entity.type
_entity.pdbx_description
1 polymer ?
#
loop_
_entity_poly.entity_id
_entity_poly.type
_entity_poly.pdbx_seq_one_letter_code
_entity_poly.pdbx_strand_id
1 'polypeptide(L)' 'MRVLMTEDSNNAESSSFLLDDNSSIPFSVEDITNAIQEKDFSDVKPAEELLENPAFQFLQD' A
#
# COMPACT_ATOMS: atom_id res chain seq x y z
N MET A 1 12.62 15.17 30.28
CA MET A 1 12.42 16.18 31.35
C MET A 1 10.93 16.50 31.37
N ARG A 2 10.22 16.03 32.40
CA ARG A 2 8.78 16.26 32.62
C ARG A 2 8.55 17.71 33.00
N VAL A 3 8.27 18.56 32.01
CA VAL A 3 7.80 19.93 32.29
C VAL A 3 6.30 19.91 32.12
N LEU A 4 5.65 19.71 33.27
CA LEU A 4 4.28 20.12 33.57
C LEU A 4 4.11 21.57 33.09
N MET A 5 2.96 21.92 32.48
CA MET A 5 2.32 23.26 32.43
C MET A 5 1.61 23.47 31.07
N THR A 6 0.39 22.94 30.94
CA THR A 6 -0.76 23.69 30.37
C THR A 6 -2.02 22.89 30.68
N GLU A 7 -2.41 23.05 31.94
CA GLU A 7 -3.57 22.48 32.61
C GLU A 7 -4.91 23.13 32.25
N ASP A 8 -5.02 23.89 31.17
CA ASP A 8 -6.28 24.53 30.79
C ASP A 8 -6.43 24.65 29.28
N SER A 9 -7.26 23.79 28.68
CA SER A 9 -8.34 24.22 27.78
C SER A 9 -9.09 22.99 27.22
N ASN A 10 -10.09 22.53 27.97
CA ASN A 10 -11.18 21.70 27.47
C ASN A 10 -12.03 22.51 26.46
N ASN A 11 -11.59 22.66 25.21
CA ASN A 11 -12.51 23.17 24.19
C ASN A 11 -12.19 22.66 22.78
N ALA A 12 -13.11 21.81 22.30
CA ALA A 12 -13.51 21.57 20.91
C ALA A 12 -12.41 21.27 19.88
N GLU A 13 -12.52 20.08 19.27
CA GLU A 13 -11.99 19.76 17.94
C GLU A 13 -10.52 20.08 17.67
N SER A 14 -9.64 19.32 18.31
CA SER A 14 -8.44 18.90 17.60
C SER A 14 -8.10 17.50 18.03
N SER A 15 -8.81 16.53 17.44
CA SER A 15 -8.38 15.13 17.39
C SER A 15 -7.13 15.02 16.54
N SER A 16 -6.09 15.77 16.86
CA SER A 16 -4.78 15.64 16.24
C SER A 16 -4.13 14.42 16.88
N PHE A 17 -4.52 13.25 16.38
CA PHE A 17 -3.77 12.02 16.61
C PHE A 17 -2.38 12.25 16.03
N LEU A 18 -1.40 12.48 16.91
CA LEU A 18 0.02 12.41 16.55
C LEU A 18 0.28 10.94 16.18
N LEU A 19 0.11 10.61 14.91
CA LEU A 19 0.51 9.31 14.37
C LEU A 19 2.04 9.31 14.35
N ASP A 20 2.66 8.48 15.19
CA ASP A 20 4.10 8.24 15.11
C ASP A 20 4.46 7.82 13.68
N ASP A 21 5.59 8.26 13.13
CA ASP A 21 6.02 7.95 11.75
C ASP A 21 6.17 6.44 11.47
N ASN A 22 6.12 5.62 12.53
CA ASN A 22 6.11 4.16 12.49
C ASN A 22 4.70 3.54 12.52
N SER A 23 3.63 4.33 12.41
CA SER A 23 2.24 3.87 12.36
C SER A 23 1.88 3.20 11.02
N SER A 24 2.86 2.62 10.33
CA SER A 24 2.58 1.75 9.19
C SER A 24 1.77 0.57 9.70
N ILE A 25 0.59 0.36 9.13
CA ILE A 25 -0.23 -0.82 9.42
C ILE A 25 0.56 -2.02 8.88
N PRO A 26 1.00 -2.95 9.74
CA PRO A 26 1.72 -4.13 9.28
C PRO A 26 0.78 -4.94 8.39
N PHE A 27 1.19 -5.15 7.14
CA PHE A 27 0.43 -5.99 6.21
C PHE A 27 0.85 -7.43 6.42
N SER A 28 -0.13 -8.33 6.61
CA SER A 28 0.16 -9.75 6.73
C SER A 28 0.34 -10.38 5.35
N VAL A 29 1.02 -11.53 5.28
CA VAL A 29 1.17 -12.29 4.03
C VAL A 29 -0.20 -12.76 3.54
N GLU A 30 -1.09 -13.04 4.48
CA GLU A 30 -2.48 -13.39 4.26
C GLU A 30 -3.24 -12.23 3.60
N ASP A 31 -3.02 -10.99 4.04
CA ASP A 31 -3.65 -9.82 3.40
C ASP A 31 -3.16 -9.62 1.95
N ILE A 32 -1.87 -9.87 1.66
CA ILE A 32 -1.34 -9.84 0.27
C ILE A 32 -2.05 -10.88 -0.57
N THR A 33 -2.09 -12.10 -0.05
CA THR A 33 -2.63 -13.26 -0.75
C THR A 33 -4.11 -13.06 -1.07
N ASN A 34 -4.88 -12.52 -0.12
CA ASN A 34 -6.31 -12.24 -0.30
C ASN A 34 -6.58 -11.03 -1.21
N ALA A 35 -5.65 -10.07 -1.29
CA ALA A 35 -5.76 -8.90 -2.16
C ALA A 35 -5.45 -9.22 -3.63
N ILE A 36 -4.67 -10.27 -3.90
CA ILE A 36 -4.44 -10.76 -5.25
C ILE A 36 -5.74 -11.40 -5.73
N GLN A 37 -6.49 -10.66 -6.55
CA GLN A 37 -7.55 -11.26 -7.34
C GLN A 37 -6.88 -12.17 -8.36
N GLU A 38 -7.04 -13.48 -8.20
CA GLU A 38 -6.69 -14.47 -9.22
C GLU A 38 -7.53 -14.16 -10.47
N LYS A 39 -6.98 -13.32 -11.34
CA LYS A 39 -7.53 -13.01 -12.64
C LYS A 39 -6.81 -13.89 -13.64
N ASP A 40 -7.60 -14.61 -14.41
CA ASP A 40 -7.07 -15.32 -15.57
C ASP A 40 -6.66 -14.29 -16.62
N PHE A 41 -5.36 -14.22 -16.90
CA PHE A 41 -4.80 -13.36 -17.93
C PHE A 41 -4.50 -14.13 -19.22
N SER A 42 -4.92 -15.40 -19.33
CA SER A 42 -4.66 -16.25 -20.51
C SER A 42 -5.21 -15.65 -21.82
N ASP A 43 -6.28 -14.83 -21.74
CA ASP A 43 -6.89 -14.17 -22.90
C ASP A 43 -6.35 -12.74 -23.16
N VAL A 44 -5.43 -12.25 -22.33
CA VAL A 44 -4.88 -10.90 -22.48
C VAL A 44 -3.69 -10.93 -23.43
N LYS A 45 -3.88 -10.35 -24.62
CA LYS A 45 -2.80 -10.21 -25.58
C LYS A 45 -1.73 -9.24 -25.06
N PRO A 46 -0.44 -9.60 -25.15
CA PRO A 46 0.65 -8.68 -24.82
C PRO A 46 0.64 -7.47 -25.75
N ALA A 47 1.17 -6.35 -25.28
CA ALA A 47 1.31 -5.14 -26.09
C ALA A 47 2.38 -5.34 -27.18
N GLU A 48 2.13 -4.80 -28.38
CA GLU A 48 3.02 -4.94 -29.55
C GLU A 48 4.45 -4.45 -29.25
N GLU A 49 4.58 -3.36 -28.49
CA GLU A 49 5.87 -2.79 -28.09
C GLU A 49 6.74 -3.76 -27.26
N LEU A 50 6.11 -4.67 -26.52
CA LEU A 50 6.81 -5.69 -25.74
C LEU A 50 7.25 -6.85 -26.63
N LEU A 51 6.50 -7.17 -27.69
CA LEU A 51 6.82 -8.24 -28.63
C LEU A 51 8.08 -7.95 -29.43
N GLU A 52 8.38 -6.68 -29.69
CA GLU A 52 9.61 -6.23 -30.36
C GLU A 52 10.86 -6.41 -29.48
N ASN A 53 10.69 -6.64 -28.18
CA ASN A 53 11.79 -6.80 -27.24
C ASN A 53 12.01 -8.29 -26.89
N PRO A 54 13.19 -8.86 -27.23
CA PRO A 54 13.47 -10.28 -27.01
C PRO A 54 13.44 -10.69 -25.52
N ALA A 55 13.56 -9.75 -24.59
CA ALA A 55 13.43 -10.02 -23.15
C ALA A 55 12.00 -10.43 -22.73
N PHE A 56 10.98 -10.15 -23.57
CA PHE A 56 9.58 -10.39 -23.28
C PHE A 56 8.96 -11.53 -24.11
N GLN A 57 9.78 -12.36 -24.77
CA GLN A 57 9.29 -13.49 -25.55
C GLN A 57 8.42 -14.47 -24.72
N PHE A 58 8.69 -14.60 -23.42
CA PHE A 58 7.92 -15.44 -22.48
C PHE A 58 6.43 -15.06 -22.35
N LEU A 59 6.03 -13.85 -22.79
CA LEU A 59 4.62 -13.43 -22.81
C LEU A 59 3.83 -14.09 -23.95
N GLN A 60 4.51 -14.82 -24.85
CA GLN A 60 3.91 -15.56 -25.96
C GLN A 60 3.81 -17.07 -25.69
N ASP A 61 4.45 -17.56 -24.61
CA ASP A 61 4.47 -18.98 -24.19
C ASP A 61 3.30 -19.30 -23.26
#